data_AF-A0A6A7LJN7-F1
#
_entry.id   AF-A0A6A7LJN7-F1
#
_cell.length_a   1.000
_cell.length_b   1.000
_cell.length_c   1.000
_cell.angle_alpha   90.00
_cell.angle_beta   90.00
_cell.angle_gamma   90.00
#
_symmetry.space_group_name_H-M   'P 1'
#
loop_
_entity.id
_entity.type
_entity.pdbx_description
1 polymer ?
#
loop_
_entity_poly.entity_id
_entity_poly.type
_entity_poly.pdbx_seq_one_letter_code
_entity_poly.pdbx_strand_id
1 'polypeptide(L)'
;MTTITEDIKKVIDMGKSLPPDKIVGGLKSVTVMEGKENEFESLFRELAAKVRDHDKKCYYYDLTKSEQPRTYLVMEQYENKNTRQQHQKSDHGKYYLPFQY
;
A
#
# COMPACT_ATOMS: atom_id res chain seq x y z
N MET A 1 -34.46 -8.28 1.68
CA MET A 1 -33.48 -7.97 2.74
C MET A 1 -32.15 -8.50 2.25
N THR A 2 -31.22 -7.63 1.90
CA THR A 2 -29.85 -8.04 1.51
C THR A 2 -29.15 -8.62 2.73
N THR A 3 -28.43 -9.72 2.52
CA THR A 3 -27.76 -10.45 3.61
C THR A 3 -26.38 -9.86 3.89
N ILE A 4 -25.88 -10.01 5.13
CA ILE A 4 -24.51 -9.58 5.51
C ILE A 4 -23.43 -10.15 4.57
N THR A 5 -23.70 -11.30 3.95
CA THR A 5 -22.85 -11.98 2.96
C THR A 5 -22.74 -11.24 1.63
N GLU A 6 -23.80 -10.55 1.19
CA GLU A 6 -23.78 -9.72 -0.03
C GLU A 6 -23.00 -8.42 0.18
N ASP A 7 -23.04 -7.88 1.41
CA ASP A 7 -22.25 -6.71 1.80
C ASP A 7 -20.76 -7.05 1.96
N ILE A 8 -20.42 -8.22 2.51
CA ILE A 8 -19.03 -8.72 2.55
C ILE A 8 -18.46 -8.89 1.13
N LYS A 9 -19.28 -9.36 0.17
CA LYS A 9 -18.85 -9.53 -1.22
C LYS A 9 -18.54 -8.18 -1.90
N LYS A 10 -19.27 -7.11 -1.55
CA LYS A 10 -18.96 -5.73 -1.97
C LYS A 10 -17.70 -5.17 -1.30
N VAL A 11 -17.41 -5.56 -0.06
CA VAL A 11 -16.21 -5.14 0.69
C VAL A 11 -14.93 -5.78 0.13
N ILE A 12 -15.02 -6.99 -0.42
CA ILE A 12 -13.90 -7.69 -1.09
C ILE A 12 -13.69 -7.20 -2.54
N ASP A 13 -14.63 -6.45 -3.11
CA ASP A 13 -14.64 -6.03 -4.51
C ASP A 13 -13.67 -4.86 -4.78
N MET A 14 -12.36 -5.11 -4.63
CA MET A 14 -11.17 -4.40 -5.15
C MET A 14 -11.31 -2.89 -5.50
N GLY A 15 -12.01 -2.11 -4.69
CA GLY A 15 -12.18 -0.66 -4.86
C GLY A 15 -12.91 -0.21 -6.13
N LYS A 16 -13.80 -1.03 -6.73
CA LYS A 16 -14.64 -0.61 -7.87
C LYS A 16 -15.93 0.11 -7.46
N SER A 17 -16.43 -0.17 -6.25
CA SER A 17 -17.69 0.38 -5.71
C SER A 17 -17.50 1.51 -4.70
N LEU A 18 -16.26 1.85 -4.33
CA LEU A 18 -15.99 2.92 -3.36
C LEU A 18 -16.23 4.29 -4.00
N PRO A 19 -17.02 5.18 -3.34
CA PRO A 19 -17.14 6.57 -3.76
C PRO A 19 -15.75 7.24 -3.85
N PRO A 20 -15.54 8.15 -4.81
CA PRO A 20 -14.23 8.72 -5.13
C PRO A 20 -13.61 9.55 -4.01
N ASP A 21 -14.39 9.96 -3.00
CA ASP A 21 -14.00 10.75 -1.84
C ASP A 21 -13.65 9.90 -0.59
N LYS A 22 -13.77 8.57 -0.66
CA LYS A 22 -13.50 7.70 0.50
C LYS A 22 -12.02 7.40 0.65
N ILE A 23 -11.57 7.43 1.90
CA ILE A 23 -10.23 6.97 2.32
C ILE A 23 -10.02 5.53 1.85
N VAL A 24 -8.87 5.27 1.24
CA VAL A 24 -8.49 3.95 0.73
C VAL A 24 -7.27 3.44 1.49
N GLY A 25 -7.38 2.25 2.04
CA GLY A 25 -6.27 1.51 2.63
C GLY A 25 -5.66 0.49 1.66
N GLY A 26 -4.44 0.05 1.96
CA GLY A 26 -3.79 -1.08 1.33
C GLY A 26 -2.94 -1.85 2.32
N LEU A 27 -2.90 -3.17 2.14
CA LEU A 27 -2.02 -4.08 2.88
C LEU A 27 -1.33 -4.97 1.85
N LYS A 28 0.00 -4.85 1.74
CA LYS A 28 0.79 -5.66 0.80
C LYS A 28 1.72 -6.57 1.61
N SER A 29 1.69 -7.86 1.31
CA SER A 29 2.68 -8.81 1.83
C SER A 29 3.83 -8.89 0.83
N VAL A 30 5.07 -8.76 1.32
CA VAL A 30 6.29 -8.82 0.51
C VAL A 30 7.25 -9.81 1.14
N THR A 31 7.53 -10.92 0.45
CA THR A 31 8.60 -11.85 0.82
C THR A 31 9.88 -11.45 0.09
N VAL A 32 10.91 -11.08 0.87
CA VAL A 32 12.19 -10.57 0.36
C VAL A 32 13.11 -11.74 0.04
N MET A 33 13.98 -11.59 -0.96
CA MET A 33 15.03 -12.56 -1.25
C MET A 33 15.94 -12.77 -0.03
N GLU A 34 16.39 -14.00 0.17
CA GLU A 34 17.28 -14.34 1.30
C GLU A 34 18.58 -13.54 1.23
N GLY A 35 18.97 -12.96 2.37
CA GLY A 35 20.17 -12.13 2.51
C GLY A 35 20.00 -10.70 1.98
N LYS A 36 18.80 -10.32 1.54
CA LYS A 36 18.47 -8.98 1.01
C LYS A 36 17.56 -8.16 1.91
N GLU A 37 17.29 -8.63 3.12
CA GLU A 37 16.38 -8.01 4.08
C GLU A 37 16.85 -6.61 4.49
N ASN A 38 18.14 -6.45 4.82
CA ASN A 38 18.70 -5.16 5.22
C ASN A 38 18.67 -4.13 4.08
N GLU A 39 18.92 -4.59 2.84
CA GLU A 39 18.85 -3.75 1.64
C GLU A 39 17.41 -3.31 1.39
N PHE A 40 16.45 -4.24 1.48
CA PHE A 40 15.02 -3.95 1.38
C PHE A 40 14.55 -2.95 2.44
N GLU A 41 14.92 -3.16 3.71
CA GLU A 41 14.58 -2.23 4.79
C GLU A 41 15.16 -0.83 4.56
N SER A 42 16.38 -0.74 4.01
CA SER A 42 17.01 0.55 3.67
C SER A 42 16.26 1.27 2.55
N LEU A 43 15.98 0.56 1.45
CA LEU A 43 15.22 1.10 0.33
C LEU A 43 13.81 1.53 0.75
N PHE A 44 13.15 0.78 1.65
CA PHE A 44 11.85 1.17 2.17
C PHE A 44 11.93 2.44 3.02
N ARG A 45 12.96 2.60 3.86
CA ARG A 45 13.15 3.84 4.63
C ARG A 45 13.31 5.06 3.72
N GLU A 46 14.04 4.92 2.61
CA GLU A 46 14.17 5.99 1.61
C GLU A 46 12.82 6.30 0.95
N LEU A 47 12.08 5.28 0.51
CA LEU A 47 10.74 5.45 -0.05
C LEU A 47 9.80 6.14 0.94
N ALA A 48 9.77 5.71 2.19
CA ALA A 48 8.90 6.29 3.22
C ALA A 48 9.24 7.77 3.49
N ALA A 49 10.52 8.15 3.40
CA ALA A 49 10.90 9.56 3.45
C ALA A 49 10.35 10.35 2.26
N LYS A 50 10.46 9.81 1.03
CA LYS A 50 9.89 10.44 -0.17
C LYS A 50 8.37 10.57 -0.09
N VAL A 51 7.66 9.54 0.37
CA VAL A 51 6.20 9.57 0.58
C VAL A 51 5.84 10.68 1.56
N ARG A 52 6.55 10.80 2.70
CA ARG A 52 6.31 11.86 3.69
C ARG A 52 6.54 13.26 3.12
N ASP A 53 7.57 13.41 2.29
CA ASP A 53 7.95 14.70 1.71
C ASP A 53 7.01 15.13 0.58
N HIS A 54 6.53 14.20 -0.24
CA HIS A 54 5.81 14.50 -1.48
C HIS A 54 4.31 14.14 -1.45
N ASP A 55 3.92 13.07 -0.76
CA ASP A 55 2.56 12.53 -0.79
C ASP A 55 1.77 12.99 0.44
N LYS A 56 1.49 14.30 0.55
CA LYS A 56 0.84 14.91 1.74
C LYS A 56 -0.56 14.37 2.09
N LYS A 57 -1.17 13.63 1.16
CA LYS A 57 -2.48 12.98 1.31
C LYS A 57 -2.37 11.46 1.51
N CYS A 58 -1.16 10.96 1.71
CA CYS A 58 -0.89 9.66 2.29
C CYS A 58 -0.86 9.82 3.82
N TYR A 59 -1.84 9.23 4.50
CA TYR A 59 -2.03 9.39 5.93
C TYR A 59 -1.28 8.33 6.76
N TYR A 60 -0.98 7.19 6.13
CA TYR A 60 -0.25 6.12 6.77
C TYR A 60 0.62 5.41 5.73
N TYR A 61 1.88 5.19 6.05
CA TYR A 61 2.82 4.45 5.20
C TYR A 61 3.91 3.83 6.07
N ASP A 62 3.78 2.54 6.38
CA ASP A 62 4.62 1.87 7.36
C ASP A 62 4.97 0.44 6.95
N LEU A 63 6.07 -0.07 7.51
CA LEU A 63 6.60 -1.40 7.27
C LEU A 63 6.72 -2.19 8.57
N THR A 64 6.07 -3.35 8.61
CA THR A 64 6.13 -4.25 9.77
C THR A 64 6.67 -5.61 9.35
N LYS A 65 7.50 -6.24 10.19
CA LYS A 65 7.90 -7.64 10.00
C LYS A 65 6.74 -8.58 10.27
N SER A 66 6.53 -9.54 9.38
CA SER A 66 5.63 -10.67 9.61
C SER A 66 6.32 -11.74 10.45
N GLU A 67 5.55 -12.62 11.09
CA GLU A 67 6.08 -13.84 11.72
C GLU A 67 6.59 -14.84 10.67
N GLN A 68 6.17 -14.70 9.41
CA GLN A 68 6.67 -15.53 8.32
C GLN A 68 8.11 -15.15 7.94
N PRO A 69 8.98 -16.15 7.63
CA PRO A 69 10.36 -15.90 7.27
C PRO A 69 10.51 -14.91 6.11
N ARG A 70 11.32 -13.87 6.31
CA ARG A 70 11.67 -12.85 5.30
C ARG A 70 10.48 -12.06 4.75
N THR A 71 9.33 -12.11 5.42
CA THR A 71 8.11 -11.45 4.96
C THR A 71 7.84 -10.18 5.74
N TYR A 72 7.41 -9.15 5.02
CA TYR A 72 7.02 -7.86 5.56
C TYR A 72 5.61 -7.48 5.11
N LEU A 73 4.96 -6.63 5.90
CA LEU A 73 3.67 -6.04 5.60
C LEU A 73 3.87 -4.54 5.37
N VAL A 74 3.52 -4.07 4.17
CA VAL A 74 3.41 -2.64 3.86
C VAL A 74 1.97 -2.22 4.05
N MET A 75 1.76 -1.30 4.99
CA MET A 75 0.46 -0.76 5.34
C MET A 75 0.36 0.68 4.84
N GLU A 76 -0.66 0.96 4.05
CA GLU A 76 -0.84 2.26 3.39
C GLU A 76 -2.27 2.81 3.59
N GLN A 77 -2.41 4.12 3.72
CA GLN A 77 -3.70 4.82 3.76
C GLN A 77 -3.60 6.14 2.97
N TYR A 78 -4.60 6.40 2.12
CA TYR A 78 -4.68 7.60 1.29
C TYR A 78 -6.04 8.26 1.41
N GLU A 79 -6.08 9.59 1.22
CA GLU A 79 -7.33 10.38 1.19
C GLU A 79 -8.39 9.75 0.27
N ASN A 80 -7.96 9.23 -0.88
CA ASN A 80 -8.83 8.58 -1.85
C ASN A 80 -8.06 7.73 -2.87
N LYS A 81 -8.83 7.04 -3.73
CA LYS A 81 -8.30 6.21 -4.82
C LYS A 81 -7.40 7.00 -5.79
N ASN A 82 -7.74 8.24 -6.11
CA ASN A 82 -6.92 9.07 -7.01
C ASN A 82 -5.56 9.39 -6.38
N THR A 83 -5.53 9.73 -5.09
CA THR A 83 -4.29 9.95 -4.33
C THR A 83 -3.40 8.71 -4.34
N ARG A 84 -3.98 7.51 -4.13
CA ARG A 84 -3.23 6.24 -4.25
C ARG A 84 -2.66 6.02 -5.65
N GLN A 85 -3.42 6.34 -6.70
CA GLN A 85 -2.96 6.23 -8.08
C GLN A 85 -1.85 7.24 -8.40
N GLN A 86 -1.90 8.44 -7.83
CA GLN A 86 -0.83 9.44 -7.95
C GLN A 86 0.45 8.94 -7.26
N HIS A 87 0.34 8.39 -6.04
CA HIS A 87 1.46 7.73 -5.36
C HIS A 87 2.10 6.64 -6.22
N GLN A 88 1.30 5.76 -6.83
CA GLN A 88 1.82 4.72 -7.72
C GLN A 88 2.56 5.33 -8.91
N LYS A 89 2.01 6.37 -9.55
CA LYS A 89 2.56 6.97 -10.77
C LYS A 89 3.69 7.97 -10.55
N SER A 90 4.01 8.31 -9.29
CA SER A 90 5.09 9.25 -8.95
C SER A 90 6.46 8.69 -9.31
N ASP A 91 7.49 9.55 -9.32
CA ASP A 91 8.86 9.11 -9.63
C ASP A 91 9.38 8.13 -8.58
N HIS A 92 9.12 8.38 -7.28
CA HIS A 92 9.46 7.43 -6.21
C HIS A 92 8.62 6.16 -6.28
N GLY A 93 7.34 6.26 -6.63
CA GLY A 93 6.47 5.09 -6.82
C GLY A 93 6.98 4.17 -7.92
N LYS A 94 7.32 4.71 -9.09
CA LYS A 94 7.88 3.94 -10.21
C LYS A 94 9.25 3.33 -9.89
N TYR A 95 10.09 4.06 -9.16
CA TYR A 95 11.44 3.59 -8.83
C TYR A 95 11.42 2.44 -7.81
N TYR A 96 10.70 2.60 -6.71
CA TYR A 96 10.70 1.62 -5.61
C TYR A 96 9.61 0.54 -5.75
N LEU A 97 8.55 0.76 -6.54
CA LEU A 97 7.44 -0.17 -6.77
C LEU A 97 7.28 -0.49 -8.26
N PRO A 98 8.20 -1.26 -8.88
CA PRO A 98 8.22 -1.48 -10.33
C PRO A 98 7.04 -2.33 -10.84
N PHE A 99 6.33 -3.04 -9.95
CA PHE A 99 5.14 -3.81 -10.30
C PHE A 99 3.87 -3.05 -9.87
N GLN A 100 3.27 -2.35 -10.83
CA GLN A 100 1.98 -1.69 -10.65
C GLN A 100 0.92 -2.53 -11.37
N TYR A 101 -0.07 -3.03 -10.61
CA TYR A 101 -1.25 -3.73 -11.14
C TYR A 101 -2.28 -2.74 -11.69
#